data_AF-X1LVR6-F1
#
_entry.id   AF-X1LVR6-F1
#
_cell.length_a   1.000
_cell.length_b   1.000
_cell.length_c   1.000
_cell.angle_alpha   90.00
_cell.angle_beta   90.00
_cell.angle_gamma   90.00
#
_symmetry.space_group_name_H-M   'P 1'
#
loop_
_entity.id
_entity.type
_entity.pdbx_description
1 polymer ?
#
loop_
_entity_poly.entity_id
_entity_poly.type
_entity_poly.pdbx_seq_one_letter_code
_entity_poly.pdbx_strand_id
1 'polypeptide(L)'
;MFGDGNIHFVKKRGKGVTSFYGKPEDLEEIKKDVSSIGYNCSRVYFRKRDHKINTSYAKYEFTNEETHCKVVSSSFAILLISLGVPLGRKTTQDYSLPNWLFKAPLWQKRLFLAGFFGAELSTPKTMLNHDYNFYCPIISMNKKEGFVESGRIFLEQASSLLAEFGVKTQKISQRTEYVNKEGKISYRLRSILSGQAESLINLYSKVGFEYNKKRRFLANVAVQFLKLKQLIVKNRKEVAIEALELKKEMGIGAKAIHKQINSPYVNLRFIERSIYEGRKTEPRVSFDCLSFEEFLKKHTEGLGYSGMLWDEIISKRLVNFNDYVYDFTVEHPHHNFITNNFVVSNCGVRLMRTN
;
A
#
# COMPACT_ATOMS: atom_id res chain seq x y z
N MET A 1 -10.93 -12.28 3.59
CA MET A 1 -12.36 -12.63 3.78
C MET A 1 -13.31 -11.62 3.16
N PHE A 2 -13.26 -10.34 3.55
CA PHE A 2 -14.11 -9.31 2.92
C PHE A 2 -13.81 -9.11 1.43
N GLY A 3 -12.55 -9.24 0.99
CA GLY A 3 -12.15 -9.23 -0.43
C GLY A 3 -12.42 -10.54 -1.17
N ASP A 4 -11.42 -11.30 -1.61
CA ASP A 4 -11.63 -12.49 -2.45
C ASP A 4 -12.11 -13.77 -1.73
N GLY A 5 -12.25 -13.75 -0.40
CA GLY A 5 -12.64 -14.93 0.38
C GLY A 5 -14.13 -15.28 0.32
N ASN A 6 -14.48 -16.51 0.68
CA ASN A 6 -15.87 -16.99 0.74
C ASN A 6 -16.13 -17.91 1.93
N ILE A 7 -17.32 -17.82 2.54
CA ILE A 7 -17.83 -18.75 3.55
C ILE A 7 -19.12 -19.37 3.03
N HIS A 8 -19.26 -20.69 3.15
CA HIS A 8 -20.52 -21.38 2.87
C HIS A 8 -20.67 -22.65 3.71
N PHE A 9 -21.91 -23.14 3.82
CA PHE A 9 -22.21 -24.43 4.43
C PHE A 9 -22.62 -25.43 3.35
N VAL A 10 -22.02 -26.62 3.36
CA VAL A 10 -22.27 -27.65 2.34
C VAL A 10 -23.64 -28.27 2.56
N LYS A 11 -24.57 -28.12 1.59
CA LYS A 11 -25.99 -28.50 1.68
C LYS A 11 -26.26 -29.90 2.28
N LYS A 12 -25.48 -30.92 1.90
CA LYS A 12 -25.72 -32.31 2.35
C LYS A 12 -25.25 -32.62 3.78
N ARG A 13 -24.26 -31.89 4.30
CA ARG A 13 -23.59 -32.22 5.58
C ARG A 13 -23.62 -31.07 6.60
N GLY A 14 -24.13 -29.90 6.23
CA GLY A 14 -24.11 -28.71 7.08
C GLY A 14 -22.69 -28.28 7.51
N LYS A 15 -21.64 -28.74 6.82
CA LYS A 15 -20.25 -28.45 7.22
C LYS A 15 -19.83 -27.08 6.70
N GLY A 16 -19.32 -26.22 7.59
CA GLY A 16 -18.80 -24.91 7.24
C GLY A 16 -17.48 -25.01 6.48
N VAL A 17 -17.35 -24.23 5.42
CA VAL A 17 -16.16 -24.14 4.57
C VAL A 17 -15.83 -22.68 4.33
N THR A 18 -14.61 -22.31 4.71
CA THR A 18 -14.03 -21.00 4.42
C THR A 18 -12.94 -21.16 3.38
N SER A 19 -13.02 -20.43 2.27
CA SER A 19 -12.04 -20.48 1.17
C SER A 19 -11.32 -19.15 1.02
N PHE A 20 -10.02 -19.24 0.77
CA PHE A 20 -9.14 -18.11 0.47
C PHE A 20 -8.54 -18.31 -0.92
N TYR A 21 -8.43 -17.21 -1.67
CA TYR A 21 -7.90 -17.18 -3.03
C TYR A 21 -6.76 -16.15 -3.05
N GLY A 22 -5.74 -16.41 -3.84
CA GLY A 22 -4.55 -15.56 -3.89
C GLY A 22 -3.43 -16.24 -4.66
N LYS A 23 -2.20 -15.75 -4.45
CA LYS A 23 -1.00 -16.43 -4.95
C LYS A 23 -0.53 -17.50 -3.96
N PRO A 24 0.14 -18.57 -4.41
CA PRO A 24 0.60 -19.64 -3.53
C PRO A 24 1.38 -19.14 -2.30
N GLU A 25 2.33 -18.24 -2.51
CA GLU A 25 3.20 -17.70 -1.45
C GLU A 25 2.47 -16.85 -0.41
N ASP A 26 1.37 -16.21 -0.79
CA ASP A 26 0.51 -15.41 0.09
C ASP A 26 -0.48 -16.32 0.84
N LEU A 27 -0.97 -17.38 0.18
CA LEU A 27 -1.83 -18.39 0.80
C LEU A 27 -1.10 -19.18 1.88
N GLU A 28 0.21 -19.41 1.75
CA GLU A 28 1.02 -20.04 2.82
C GLU A 28 1.11 -19.17 4.08
N GLU A 29 1.11 -17.84 3.95
CA GLU A 29 1.05 -16.90 5.10
C GLU A 29 -0.33 -17.00 5.78
N ILE A 30 -1.42 -17.02 5.00
CA ILE A 30 -2.77 -17.27 5.52
C ILE A 30 -2.85 -18.62 6.24
N LYS A 31 -2.26 -19.69 5.67
CA LYS A 31 -2.26 -21.02 6.30
C LYS A 31 -1.57 -21.00 7.65
N LYS A 32 -0.42 -20.34 7.76
CA LYS A 32 0.32 -20.20 9.02
C LYS A 32 -0.51 -19.48 10.08
N ASP A 33 -1.16 -18.38 9.71
CA ASP A 33 -1.99 -17.60 10.64
C ASP A 33 -3.27 -18.32 11.03
N VAL A 34 -3.86 -19.11 10.14
CA VAL A 34 -4.99 -19.99 10.48
C VAL A 34 -4.55 -21.08 11.46
N SER A 35 -3.35 -21.64 11.30
CA SER A 35 -2.80 -22.63 12.23
C SER A 35 -2.46 -22.05 13.59
N SER A 36 -1.97 -20.82 13.67
CA SER A 36 -1.64 -20.17 14.95
C SER A 36 -2.88 -19.93 15.84
N ILE A 37 -4.07 -19.81 15.23
CA ILE A 37 -5.35 -19.70 15.95
C ILE A 37 -6.07 -21.05 16.14
N GLY A 38 -5.37 -22.17 15.93
CA GLY A 38 -5.87 -23.51 16.26
C GLY A 38 -6.70 -24.20 15.18
N TYR A 39 -6.65 -23.73 13.92
CA TYR A 39 -7.39 -24.34 12.82
C TYR A 39 -6.46 -24.93 11.75
N ASN A 40 -6.94 -25.98 11.07
CA ASN A 40 -6.23 -26.58 9.95
C ASN A 40 -6.72 -26.01 8.63
N CYS A 41 -5.81 -25.38 7.88
CA CYS A 41 -6.04 -25.00 6.50
C CYS A 41 -5.51 -26.10 5.56
N SER A 42 -6.23 -26.36 4.47
CA SER A 42 -5.81 -27.33 3.48
C SER A 42 -4.49 -26.94 2.81
N ARG A 43 -3.90 -27.88 2.06
CA ARG A 43 -2.89 -27.54 1.04
C ARG A 43 -3.41 -26.48 0.07
N VAL A 44 -2.49 -25.78 -0.59
CA VAL A 44 -2.82 -24.92 -1.73
C VAL A 44 -3.20 -25.81 -2.91
N TYR A 45 -4.39 -25.58 -3.45
CA TYR A 45 -4.90 -26.25 -4.63
C TYR A 45 -4.78 -25.33 -5.84
N PHE A 46 -4.59 -25.95 -7.01
CA PHE A 46 -4.45 -25.29 -8.30
C PHE A 46 -5.61 -25.70 -9.19
N ARG A 47 -6.18 -24.74 -9.91
CA ARG A 47 -7.26 -24.97 -10.86
C ARG A 47 -7.06 -24.11 -12.09
N LYS A 48 -6.87 -24.74 -13.25
CA LYS A 48 -6.93 -24.04 -14.53
C LYS A 48 -8.39 -23.68 -14.87
N ARG A 49 -8.59 -22.44 -15.32
CA ARG A 49 -9.88 -21.94 -15.80
C ARG A 49 -9.68 -21.19 -17.10
N ASP A 50 -10.49 -21.54 -18.08
CA ASP A 50 -10.60 -20.79 -19.32
C ASP A 50 -11.64 -19.69 -19.14
N HIS A 51 -11.22 -18.45 -19.39
CA HIS A 51 -12.06 -17.27 -19.29
C HIS A 51 -12.32 -16.70 -20.67
N LYS A 52 -13.58 -16.34 -20.93
CA LYS A 52 -14.00 -15.57 -22.10
C LYS A 52 -14.73 -14.33 -21.60
N ILE A 53 -14.13 -13.16 -21.79
CA ILE A 53 -14.68 -11.88 -21.33
C ILE A 53 -14.96 -11.01 -22.55
N ASN A 54 -16.20 -10.55 -22.67
CA ASN A 54 -16.57 -9.50 -23.62
C ASN A 54 -16.47 -8.16 -22.90
N THR A 55 -15.51 -7.32 -23.31
CA THR A 55 -15.42 -5.93 -22.87
C THR A 55 -16.02 -5.01 -23.93
N SER A 56 -16.24 -3.73 -23.60
CA SER A 56 -16.66 -2.72 -24.57
C SER A 56 -15.66 -2.47 -25.71
N TYR A 57 -14.41 -2.95 -25.57
CA TYR A 57 -13.33 -2.70 -26.53
C TYR A 57 -12.99 -3.96 -27.36
N ALA A 58 -13.03 -5.14 -26.75
CA ALA A 58 -12.75 -6.42 -27.42
C ALA A 58 -13.24 -7.63 -26.62
N LYS A 59 -13.31 -8.79 -27.29
CA LYS A 59 -13.45 -10.10 -26.68
C LYS A 59 -12.05 -10.65 -26.34
N TYR A 60 -11.85 -11.00 -25.09
CA TYR A 60 -10.62 -11.59 -24.58
C TYR A 60 -10.87 -13.05 -24.18
N GLU A 61 -10.04 -13.95 -24.69
CA GLU A 61 -9.99 -15.35 -24.25
C GLU A 61 -8.62 -15.61 -23.62
N PHE A 62 -8.60 -16.11 -22.37
CA PHE A 62 -7.35 -16.42 -21.68
C PHE A 62 -7.56 -17.56 -20.69
N THR A 63 -6.54 -18.38 -20.52
CA THR A 63 -6.48 -19.39 -19.47
C THR A 63 -5.78 -18.79 -18.25
N ASN A 64 -6.40 -18.90 -17.08
CA ASN A 64 -5.80 -18.47 -15.82
C ASN A 64 -5.72 -19.66 -14.85
N GLU A 65 -4.64 -19.70 -14.07
CA GLU A 65 -4.48 -20.68 -13.00
C GLU A 65 -4.90 -20.03 -11.68
N GLU A 66 -6.05 -20.46 -11.17
CA GLU A 66 -6.59 -20.01 -9.89
C GLU A 66 -6.02 -20.88 -8.78
N THR A 67 -5.42 -20.26 -7.76
CA THR A 67 -4.94 -20.97 -6.57
C THR A 67 -5.76 -20.62 -5.34
N HIS A 68 -6.02 -21.61 -4.49
CA HIS A 68 -6.84 -21.44 -3.30
C HIS A 68 -6.47 -22.43 -2.19
N CYS A 69 -6.75 -22.05 -0.95
CA CYS A 69 -6.76 -22.96 0.19
C CYS A 69 -8.09 -22.83 0.94
N LYS A 70 -8.43 -23.80 1.79
CA LYS A 70 -9.70 -23.81 2.53
C LYS A 70 -9.58 -24.39 3.91
N VAL A 71 -10.39 -23.87 4.83
CA VAL A 71 -10.61 -24.39 6.17
C VAL A 71 -11.96 -25.08 6.19
N VAL A 72 -11.97 -26.38 6.51
CA VAL A 72 -13.19 -27.20 6.56
C VAL A 72 -13.59 -27.41 8.02
N SER A 73 -13.99 -26.32 8.68
CA SER A 73 -14.42 -26.28 10.08
C SER A 73 -15.64 -25.37 10.25
N SER A 74 -16.72 -25.92 10.82
CA SER A 74 -17.93 -25.14 11.11
C SER A 74 -17.68 -24.09 12.19
N SER A 75 -16.88 -24.39 13.23
CA SER A 75 -16.57 -23.41 14.27
C SER A 75 -15.76 -22.23 13.74
N PHE A 76 -14.82 -22.47 12.81
CA PHE A 76 -14.09 -21.38 12.15
C PHE A 76 -15.02 -20.50 11.28
N ALA A 77 -15.90 -21.14 10.50
CA ALA A 77 -16.88 -20.41 9.70
C ALA A 77 -17.81 -19.56 10.58
N ILE A 78 -18.33 -20.14 11.67
CA ILE A 78 -19.18 -19.44 12.63
C ILE A 78 -18.43 -18.28 13.29
N LEU A 79 -17.19 -18.49 13.74
CA LEU A 79 -16.35 -17.44 14.31
C LEU A 79 -16.24 -16.22 13.39
N LEU A 80 -15.91 -16.43 12.12
CA LEU A 80 -15.80 -15.33 11.14
C LEU A 80 -17.13 -14.64 10.89
N ILE A 81 -18.23 -15.39 10.82
CA ILE A 81 -19.58 -14.83 10.66
C ILE A 81 -19.96 -14.00 11.90
N SER A 82 -19.67 -14.50 13.10
CA SER A 82 -19.89 -13.77 14.37
C SER A 82 -19.05 -12.49 14.46
N LEU A 83 -17.87 -12.47 13.84
CA LEU A 83 -17.06 -11.26 13.68
C LEU A 83 -17.59 -10.32 12.57
N GLY A 84 -18.64 -10.72 11.85
CA GLY A 84 -19.36 -9.90 10.88
C GLY A 84 -18.97 -10.13 9.41
N VAL A 85 -18.28 -11.22 9.08
CA VAL A 85 -18.03 -11.60 7.68
C VAL A 85 -19.34 -12.07 7.04
N PRO A 86 -19.73 -11.55 5.86
CA PRO A 86 -20.95 -11.96 5.17
C PRO A 86 -20.90 -13.44 4.72
N LEU A 87 -22.01 -14.15 4.90
CA LEU A 87 -22.16 -15.54 4.49
C LEU A 87 -22.59 -15.63 3.02
N GLY A 88 -21.88 -16.43 2.21
CA GLY A 88 -22.24 -16.70 0.82
C GLY A 88 -21.95 -15.54 -0.15
N ARG A 89 -22.86 -15.32 -1.11
CA ARG A 89 -22.64 -14.40 -2.24
C ARG A 89 -22.75 -12.93 -1.80
N LYS A 90 -21.60 -12.27 -1.65
CA LYS A 90 -21.48 -10.87 -1.24
C LYS A 90 -22.11 -9.87 -2.23
N THR A 91 -22.12 -10.18 -3.52
CA THR A 91 -22.61 -9.28 -4.56
C THR A 91 -24.13 -9.09 -4.53
N THR A 92 -24.87 -10.00 -3.86
CA THR A 92 -26.34 -10.05 -3.82
C THR A 92 -26.87 -10.01 -2.38
N GLN A 93 -26.17 -9.33 -1.48
CA GLN A 93 -26.62 -9.15 -0.11
C GLN A 93 -26.15 -7.80 0.44
N ASP A 94 -26.87 -7.28 1.42
CA ASP A 94 -26.43 -6.13 2.19
C ASP A 94 -25.47 -6.53 3.29
N TYR A 95 -24.35 -5.81 3.37
CA TYR A 95 -23.39 -5.91 4.45
C TYR A 95 -22.58 -4.62 4.50
N SER A 96 -22.08 -4.31 5.70
CA SER A 96 -21.26 -3.16 6.01
C SER A 96 -20.06 -3.61 6.86
N LEU A 97 -19.18 -2.69 7.26
CA LEU A 97 -18.12 -3.01 8.21
C LEU A 97 -18.72 -3.28 9.61
N PRO A 98 -18.22 -4.29 10.34
CA PRO A 98 -18.71 -4.60 11.68
C PRO A 98 -18.50 -3.44 12.67
N ASN A 99 -19.51 -3.14 13.50
CA ASN A 99 -19.46 -2.00 14.43
C ASN A 99 -18.30 -2.06 15.44
N TRP A 100 -17.87 -3.26 15.84
CA TRP A 100 -16.74 -3.42 16.76
C TRP A 100 -15.43 -2.87 16.17
N LEU A 101 -15.28 -2.88 14.84
CA LEU A 101 -14.07 -2.43 14.17
C LEU A 101 -13.80 -0.93 14.39
N PHE A 102 -14.85 -0.11 14.50
CA PHE A 102 -14.72 1.33 14.78
C PHE A 102 -14.26 1.62 16.21
N LYS A 103 -14.49 0.69 17.13
CA LYS A 103 -14.06 0.76 18.54
C LYS A 103 -12.71 0.08 18.77
N ALA A 104 -12.18 -0.63 17.78
CA ALA A 104 -10.93 -1.36 17.90
C ALA A 104 -9.72 -0.41 17.99
N PRO A 105 -8.62 -0.79 18.66
CA PRO A 105 -7.37 -0.03 18.64
C PRO A 105 -6.81 0.08 17.21
N LEU A 106 -6.03 1.14 16.95
CA LEU A 106 -5.51 1.44 15.61
C LEU A 106 -4.77 0.27 14.96
N TRP A 107 -4.02 -0.53 15.72
CA TRP A 107 -3.29 -1.67 15.16
C TRP A 107 -4.23 -2.76 14.61
N GLN A 108 -5.41 -2.98 15.21
CA GLN A 108 -6.41 -3.93 14.71
C GLN A 108 -7.12 -3.38 13.47
N LYS A 109 -7.51 -2.10 13.49
CA LYS A 109 -8.05 -1.40 12.31
C LYS A 109 -7.08 -1.49 11.13
N ARG A 110 -5.79 -1.27 11.41
CA ARG A 110 -4.69 -1.39 10.45
C ARG A 110 -4.60 -2.79 9.87
N LEU A 111 -4.60 -3.85 10.69
CA LEU A 111 -4.55 -5.24 10.21
C LEU A 111 -5.76 -5.61 9.36
N PHE A 112 -6.96 -5.17 9.74
CA PHE A 112 -8.15 -5.36 8.93
C PHE A 112 -8.01 -4.70 7.56
N LEU A 113 -7.66 -3.41 7.52
CA LEU A 113 -7.52 -2.65 6.28
C LEU A 113 -6.43 -3.25 5.39
N ALA A 114 -5.26 -3.58 5.96
CA ALA A 114 -4.14 -4.12 5.21
C ALA A 114 -4.45 -5.51 4.61
N GLY A 115 -5.16 -6.38 5.35
CA GLY A 115 -5.65 -7.66 4.82
C GLY A 115 -6.75 -7.50 3.77
N PHE A 116 -7.62 -6.50 3.90
CA PHE A 116 -8.60 -6.15 2.88
C PHE A 116 -7.93 -5.60 1.60
N PHE A 117 -6.92 -4.75 1.74
CA PHE A 117 -6.15 -4.15 0.65
C PHE A 117 -5.28 -5.16 -0.10
N GLY A 118 -4.81 -6.20 0.59
CA GLY A 118 -4.15 -7.35 -0.03
C GLY A 118 -4.96 -7.96 -1.18
N ALA A 119 -6.29 -7.97 -1.05
CA ALA A 119 -7.22 -8.37 -2.10
C ALA A 119 -7.63 -7.19 -3.00
N GLU A 120 -8.21 -6.14 -2.43
CA GLU A 120 -9.04 -5.18 -3.18
C GLU A 120 -8.35 -3.88 -3.63
N LEU A 121 -7.26 -3.47 -2.97
CA LEU A 121 -6.61 -2.19 -3.27
C LEU A 121 -5.71 -2.32 -4.49
N SER A 122 -5.81 -1.37 -5.42
CA SER A 122 -4.93 -1.29 -6.59
C SER A 122 -3.44 -1.29 -6.21
N THR A 123 -2.62 -1.92 -7.05
CA THR A 123 -1.16 -1.95 -6.87
C THR A 123 -0.55 -0.55 -7.09
N PRO A 124 0.42 -0.13 -6.25
CA PRO A 124 1.16 1.12 -6.48
C PRO A 124 1.80 1.10 -7.87
N LYS A 125 1.49 2.10 -8.70
CA LYS A 125 2.02 2.22 -10.06
C LYS A 125 2.03 3.68 -10.51
N THR A 126 3.06 4.06 -11.27
CA THR A 126 3.15 5.36 -11.93
C THR A 126 2.26 5.47 -13.15
N MET A 127 1.85 6.70 -13.46
CA MET A 127 1.06 7.04 -14.63
C MET A 127 1.87 6.83 -15.91
N LEU A 128 1.22 6.34 -16.96
CA LEU A 128 1.85 6.16 -18.27
C LEU A 128 2.43 7.49 -18.76
N ASN A 129 3.69 7.48 -19.21
CA ASN A 129 4.45 8.66 -19.66
C ASN A 129 4.66 9.73 -18.56
N HIS A 130 4.47 9.38 -17.30
CA HIS A 130 4.55 10.26 -16.14
C HIS A 130 5.17 9.53 -14.96
N ASP A 131 6.44 9.15 -15.11
CA ASP A 131 7.14 8.18 -14.25
C ASP A 131 7.46 8.68 -12.84
N TYR A 132 7.06 9.92 -12.54
CA TYR A 132 7.16 10.53 -11.22
C TYR A 132 5.81 10.56 -10.48
N ASN A 133 4.68 10.37 -11.16
CA ASN A 133 3.35 10.54 -10.57
C ASN A 133 2.63 9.19 -10.45
N PHE A 134 2.15 8.86 -9.26
CA PHE A 134 1.37 7.64 -9.05
C PHE A 134 -0.07 7.83 -9.47
N TYR A 135 -0.68 6.75 -9.99
CA TYR A 135 -2.13 6.67 -10.05
C TYR A 135 -2.72 6.81 -8.64
N CYS A 136 -3.88 7.46 -8.56
CA CYS A 136 -4.67 7.44 -7.32
C CYS A 136 -5.03 5.98 -6.99
N PRO A 137 -4.78 5.50 -5.76
CA PRO A 137 -5.15 4.15 -5.38
C PRO A 137 -6.68 3.99 -5.40
N ILE A 138 -7.17 2.81 -5.79
CA ILE A 138 -8.59 2.55 -5.93
C ILE A 138 -8.95 1.28 -5.17
N ILE A 139 -9.98 1.38 -4.34
CA ILE A 139 -10.71 0.24 -3.80
C ILE A 139 -11.96 0.09 -4.65
N SER A 140 -12.21 -1.10 -5.19
CA SER A 140 -13.43 -1.36 -5.94
C SER A 140 -14.22 -2.53 -5.39
N MET A 141 -15.54 -2.46 -5.49
CA MET A 141 -16.40 -3.59 -5.15
C MET A 141 -17.60 -3.65 -6.08
N ASN A 142 -18.09 -4.86 -6.30
CA ASN A 142 -19.22 -5.11 -7.19
C ASN A 142 -20.47 -5.46 -6.38
N LYS A 143 -21.61 -4.87 -6.77
CA LYS A 143 -22.93 -5.13 -6.21
C LYS A 143 -23.93 -5.31 -7.34
N LYS A 144 -24.91 -6.19 -7.13
CA LYS A 144 -26.09 -6.26 -8.00
C LYS A 144 -27.03 -5.12 -7.69
N GLU A 145 -27.90 -4.82 -8.65
CA GLU A 145 -29.04 -3.95 -8.45
C GLU A 145 -29.80 -4.30 -7.16
N GLY A 146 -30.25 -3.28 -6.43
CA GLY A 146 -30.84 -3.40 -5.09
C GLY A 146 -29.84 -3.38 -3.93
N PHE A 147 -28.56 -3.74 -4.14
CA PHE A 147 -27.55 -3.83 -3.07
C PHE A 147 -26.43 -2.78 -3.19
N VAL A 148 -26.59 -1.83 -4.11
CA VAL A 148 -25.57 -0.81 -4.40
C VAL A 148 -25.33 0.08 -3.18
N GLU A 149 -26.40 0.43 -2.47
CA GLU A 149 -26.36 1.34 -1.33
C GLU A 149 -25.56 0.77 -0.15
N SER A 150 -25.65 -0.54 0.11
CA SER A 150 -24.81 -1.16 1.14
C SER A 150 -23.32 -1.17 0.77
N GLY A 151 -23.00 -1.35 -0.53
CA GLY A 151 -21.64 -1.15 -1.02
C GLY A 151 -21.17 0.30 -0.85
N ARG A 152 -22.09 1.24 -1.09
CA ARG A 152 -22.08 2.67 -0.70
C ARG A 152 -21.44 2.87 0.68
N ILE A 153 -22.19 2.37 1.66
CA ILE A 153 -21.94 2.50 3.10
C ILE A 153 -20.63 1.82 3.49
N PHE A 154 -20.37 0.61 2.96
CA PHE A 154 -19.13 -0.11 3.24
C PHE A 154 -17.89 0.71 2.85
N LEU A 155 -17.89 1.35 1.67
CA LEU A 155 -16.75 2.14 1.21
C LEU A 155 -16.58 3.45 1.99
N GLU A 156 -17.68 4.09 2.41
CA GLU A 156 -17.64 5.28 3.27
C GLU A 156 -17.07 4.94 4.65
N GLN A 157 -17.50 3.81 5.20
CA GLN A 157 -16.97 3.27 6.45
C GLN A 157 -15.47 2.94 6.35
N ALA A 158 -15.03 2.25 5.29
CA ALA A 158 -13.62 2.02 5.05
C ALA A 158 -12.83 3.34 4.91
N SER A 159 -13.43 4.36 4.30
CA SER A 159 -12.84 5.70 4.19
C SER A 159 -12.69 6.39 5.55
N SER A 160 -13.67 6.22 6.45
CA SER A 160 -13.58 6.77 7.81
C SER A 160 -12.44 6.13 8.63
N LEU A 161 -12.25 4.81 8.51
CA LEU A 161 -11.12 4.13 9.16
C LEU A 161 -9.78 4.59 8.59
N LEU A 162 -9.70 4.82 7.27
CA LEU A 162 -8.51 5.35 6.60
C LEU A 162 -8.14 6.76 7.07
N ALA A 163 -9.14 7.60 7.37
CA ALA A 163 -8.92 8.94 7.87
C ALA A 163 -8.15 8.96 9.20
N GLU A 164 -8.35 7.96 10.06
CA GLU A 164 -7.60 7.79 11.33
C GLU A 164 -6.09 7.58 11.10
N PHE A 165 -5.69 7.10 9.92
CA PHE A 165 -4.28 6.95 9.52
C PHE A 165 -3.74 8.16 8.75
N GLY A 166 -4.54 9.21 8.56
CA GLY A 166 -4.20 10.37 7.74
C GLY A 166 -4.25 10.09 6.24
N VAL A 167 -5.06 9.10 5.81
CA VAL A 167 -5.29 8.78 4.40
C VAL A 167 -6.59 9.46 3.96
N LYS A 168 -6.49 10.33 2.96
CA LYS A 168 -7.64 11.05 2.40
C LYS A 168 -8.27 10.22 1.29
N THR A 169 -9.59 10.21 1.23
CA THR A 169 -10.37 9.62 0.14
C THR A 169 -11.08 10.70 -0.66
N GLN A 170 -11.46 10.36 -1.89
CA GLN A 170 -12.27 11.18 -2.79
C GLN A 170 -13.69 10.61 -2.85
N LYS A 171 -14.54 11.22 -3.70
CA LYS A 171 -15.92 10.76 -3.90
C LYS A 171 -15.95 9.33 -4.45
N ILE A 172 -16.86 8.52 -3.92
CA ILE A 172 -17.15 7.20 -4.46
C ILE A 172 -17.87 7.37 -5.80
N SER A 173 -17.31 6.74 -6.83
CA SER A 173 -17.91 6.69 -8.16
C SER A 173 -18.63 5.36 -8.36
N GLN A 174 -19.68 5.39 -9.18
CA GLN A 174 -20.48 4.24 -9.57
C GLN A 174 -20.49 4.13 -11.08
N ARG A 175 -20.35 2.91 -11.61
CA ARG A 175 -20.50 2.64 -13.04
C ARG A 175 -21.23 1.31 -13.25
N THR A 176 -22.10 1.26 -14.25
CA THR A 176 -22.67 0.01 -14.77
C THR A 176 -21.57 -0.82 -15.44
N GLU A 177 -21.32 -2.03 -14.94
CA GLU A 177 -20.22 -2.88 -15.43
C GLU A 177 -20.72 -3.95 -16.40
N TYR A 178 -21.79 -4.67 -16.04
CA TYR A 178 -22.26 -5.82 -16.81
C TYR A 178 -23.74 -6.12 -16.59
N VAL A 179 -24.48 -6.30 -17.68
CA VAL A 179 -25.84 -6.86 -17.70
C VAL A 179 -25.72 -8.33 -18.05
N ASN A 180 -26.17 -9.23 -17.16
CA ASN A 180 -26.13 -10.66 -17.46
C ASN A 180 -27.21 -11.05 -18.49
N LYS A 181 -27.17 -12.30 -18.98
CA LYS A 181 -28.17 -12.83 -19.92
C LYS A 181 -29.61 -12.78 -19.40
N GLU A 182 -29.80 -12.67 -18.09
CA GLU A 182 -31.10 -12.55 -17.41
C GLU A 182 -31.53 -11.08 -17.20
N GLY A 183 -30.83 -10.10 -17.78
CA GLY A 183 -31.11 -8.67 -17.62
C GLY A 183 -30.65 -8.06 -16.29
N LYS A 184 -30.04 -8.83 -15.38
CA LYS A 184 -29.59 -8.33 -14.06
C LYS A 184 -28.33 -7.51 -14.17
N ILE A 185 -28.46 -6.24 -13.78
CA ILE A 185 -27.40 -5.24 -13.82
C ILE A 185 -26.43 -5.43 -12.66
N SER A 186 -25.14 -5.28 -12.95
CA SER A 186 -24.05 -5.25 -11.97
C SER A 186 -23.43 -3.86 -11.96
N TYR A 187 -23.36 -3.27 -10.77
CA TYR A 187 -22.75 -1.97 -10.54
C TYR A 187 -21.40 -2.16 -9.88
N ARG A 188 -20.41 -1.43 -10.38
CA ARG A 188 -19.09 -1.33 -9.78
C ARG A 188 -18.96 0.00 -9.06
N LEU A 189 -18.70 -0.08 -7.76
CA LEU A 189 -18.37 1.06 -6.93
C LEU A 189 -16.85 1.18 -6.83
N ARG A 190 -16.35 2.42 -6.86
CA ARG A 190 -14.92 2.72 -6.73
C ARG A 190 -14.72 3.86 -5.76
N SER A 191 -14.07 3.58 -4.63
CA SER A 191 -13.52 4.61 -3.76
C SER A 191 -12.11 4.93 -4.21
N ILE A 192 -11.92 6.17 -4.66
CA ILE A 192 -10.62 6.68 -5.12
C ILE A 192 -9.92 7.31 -3.91
N LEU A 193 -8.71 6.89 -3.59
CA LEU A 193 -7.89 7.48 -2.54
C LEU A 193 -7.09 8.67 -3.09
N SER A 194 -6.68 9.58 -2.23
CA SER A 194 -5.89 10.75 -2.63
C SER A 194 -4.52 10.33 -3.18
N GLY A 195 -4.15 10.89 -4.34
CA GLY A 195 -2.81 10.77 -4.92
C GLY A 195 -1.78 11.75 -4.34
N GLN A 196 -2.14 12.54 -3.32
CA GLN A 196 -1.21 13.44 -2.65
C GLN A 196 -0.11 12.64 -1.95
N ALA A 197 1.15 13.09 -2.08
CA ALA A 197 2.32 12.36 -1.59
C ALA A 197 2.21 11.97 -0.10
N GLU A 198 1.77 12.89 0.76
CA GLU A 198 1.59 12.61 2.19
C GLU A 198 0.53 11.54 2.46
N SER A 199 -0.61 11.59 1.76
CA SER A 199 -1.66 10.59 1.88
C SER A 199 -1.22 9.21 1.39
N LEU A 200 -0.42 9.16 0.31
CA LEU A 200 0.16 7.92 -0.21
C LEU A 200 1.22 7.34 0.75
N ILE A 201 2.08 8.19 1.32
CA ILE A 201 3.06 7.79 2.33
C ILE A 201 2.31 7.21 3.54
N ASN A 202 1.28 7.89 4.05
CA ASN A 202 0.46 7.39 5.15
C ASN A 202 -0.19 6.04 4.82
N LEU A 203 -0.79 5.91 3.63
CA LEU A 203 -1.45 4.67 3.20
C LEU A 203 -0.48 3.49 3.19
N TYR A 204 0.68 3.66 2.55
CA TYR A 204 1.60 2.55 2.32
C TYR A 204 2.50 2.26 3.53
N SER A 205 2.89 3.28 4.30
CA SER A 205 3.78 3.10 5.47
C SER A 205 3.03 2.72 6.76
N LYS A 206 1.81 3.23 6.97
CA LYS A 206 1.04 2.96 8.20
C LYS A 206 0.10 1.77 8.03
N VAL A 207 -0.57 1.64 6.87
CA VAL A 207 -1.52 0.55 6.61
C VAL A 207 -0.85 -0.57 5.82
N GLY A 208 -0.45 -0.28 4.58
CA GLY A 208 0.23 -1.22 3.71
C GLY A 208 -0.68 -2.35 3.20
N PHE A 209 -0.08 -3.53 2.98
CA PHE A 209 -0.74 -4.71 2.45
C PHE A 209 -0.35 -5.92 3.30
N GLU A 210 -1.33 -6.73 3.70
CA GLU A 210 -1.09 -8.08 4.22
C GLU A 210 -1.61 -9.13 3.25
N TYR A 211 -1.01 -10.32 3.28
CA TYR A 211 -1.33 -11.43 2.37
C TYR A 211 -1.22 -11.04 0.88
N ASN A 212 -0.30 -10.14 0.56
CA ASN A 212 0.09 -9.79 -0.81
C ASN A 212 1.53 -9.28 -0.84
N LYS A 213 2.50 -10.20 -0.87
CA LYS A 213 3.94 -9.90 -0.79
C LYS A 213 4.41 -8.95 -1.88
N LYS A 214 3.91 -9.12 -3.12
CA LYS A 214 4.27 -8.25 -4.24
C LYS A 214 3.80 -6.81 -4.02
N ARG A 215 2.54 -6.61 -3.60
CA ARG A 215 2.01 -5.26 -3.34
C ARG A 215 2.67 -4.63 -2.12
N ARG A 216 2.96 -5.41 -1.07
CA ARG A 216 3.72 -4.97 0.12
C ARG A 216 5.11 -4.45 -0.28
N PHE A 217 5.86 -5.22 -1.08
CA PHE A 217 7.15 -4.79 -1.62
C PHE A 217 7.05 -3.47 -2.40
N LEU A 218 6.16 -3.40 -3.40
CA LEU A 218 6.00 -2.18 -4.21
C LEU A 218 5.57 -0.96 -3.39
N ALA A 219 4.75 -1.17 -2.35
CA ALA A 219 4.35 -0.11 -1.44
C ALA A 219 5.54 0.45 -0.65
N ASN A 220 6.43 -0.41 -0.15
CA ASN A 220 7.66 0.02 0.54
C ASN A 220 8.55 0.86 -0.38
N VAL A 221 8.74 0.42 -1.63
CA VAL A 221 9.51 1.19 -2.63
C VAL A 221 8.83 2.54 -2.92
N ALA A 222 7.50 2.55 -3.09
CA ALA A 222 6.74 3.77 -3.34
C ALA A 222 6.87 4.79 -2.20
N VAL A 223 6.85 4.34 -0.94
CA VAL A 223 7.06 5.23 0.22
C VAL A 223 8.41 5.95 0.13
N GLN A 224 9.49 5.20 -0.10
CA GLN A 224 10.83 5.80 -0.13
C GLN A 224 11.01 6.73 -1.34
N PHE A 225 10.51 6.33 -2.50
CA PHE A 225 10.53 7.20 -3.68
C PHE A 225 9.74 8.50 -3.45
N LEU A 226 8.56 8.43 -2.82
CA LEU A 226 7.77 9.63 -2.50
C LEU A 226 8.49 10.54 -1.50
N LYS A 227 9.19 9.99 -0.50
CA LYS A 227 10.01 10.75 0.45
C LYS A 227 11.21 11.42 -0.23
N LEU A 228 11.91 10.71 -1.11
CA LEU A 228 12.98 11.28 -1.93
C LEU A 228 12.47 12.46 -2.77
N LYS A 229 11.32 12.30 -3.42
CA LYS A 229 10.68 13.40 -4.16
C LYS A 229 10.39 14.61 -3.27
N GLN A 230 9.89 14.40 -2.06
CA GLN A 230 9.64 15.49 -1.11
C GLN A 230 10.95 16.20 -0.72
N LEU A 231 12.03 15.45 -0.51
CA LEU A 231 13.36 16.02 -0.22
C LEU A 231 13.88 16.88 -1.38
N ILE A 232 13.76 16.39 -2.63
CA ILE A 232 14.18 17.12 -3.83
C ILE A 232 13.36 18.40 -4.02
N VAL A 233 12.05 18.32 -3.82
CA VAL A 233 11.16 19.50 -3.90
C VAL A 233 11.50 20.52 -2.82
N LYS A 234 11.79 20.06 -1.59
CA LYS A 234 12.24 20.92 -0.49
C LYS A 234 13.56 21.62 -0.82
N ASN A 235 14.58 20.89 -1.28
CA ASN A 235 15.85 21.48 -1.71
C ASN A 235 15.64 22.54 -2.80
N ARG A 236 14.83 22.25 -3.82
CA ARG A 236 14.50 23.20 -4.88
C ARG A 236 13.80 24.45 -4.35
N LYS A 237 12.94 24.30 -3.33
CA LYS A 237 12.28 25.43 -2.68
C LYS A 237 13.28 26.31 -1.92
N GLU A 238 14.19 25.70 -1.18
CA GLU A 238 15.27 26.40 -0.46
C GLU A 238 16.17 27.16 -1.43
N VAL A 239 16.63 26.50 -2.50
CA VAL A 239 17.43 27.13 -3.56
C VAL A 239 16.70 28.30 -4.23
N ALA A 240 15.38 28.21 -4.42
CA ALA A 240 14.62 29.31 -4.99
C ALA A 240 14.57 30.54 -4.07
N ILE A 241 14.56 30.34 -2.75
CA ILE A 241 14.61 31.41 -1.74
C ILE A 241 16.02 32.01 -1.71
N GLU A 242 17.06 31.17 -1.61
CA GLU A 242 18.46 31.58 -1.63
C GLU A 242 18.80 32.40 -2.89
N ALA A 243 18.33 31.97 -4.06
CA ALA A 243 18.52 32.70 -5.31
C ALA A 243 17.90 34.11 -5.29
N LEU A 244 16.73 34.26 -4.65
CA LEU A 244 16.08 35.57 -4.49
C LEU A 244 16.84 36.46 -3.51
N GLU A 245 17.38 35.90 -2.44
CA GLU A 245 18.21 36.61 -1.46
C GLU A 245 19.51 37.11 -2.11
N LEU A 246 20.26 36.23 -2.78
CA LEU A 246 21.47 36.59 -3.53
C LEU A 246 21.22 37.67 -4.59
N LYS A 247 20.07 37.60 -5.28
CA LYS A 247 19.69 38.65 -6.24
C LYS A 247 19.46 40.00 -5.56
N LYS A 248 18.80 40.02 -4.40
CA LYS A 248 18.49 41.24 -3.64
C LYS A 248 19.74 41.85 -3.02
N GLU A 249 20.60 41.03 -2.42
CA GLU A 249 21.77 41.49 -1.68
C GLU A 249 22.93 41.91 -2.60
N MET A 250 23.20 41.12 -3.65
CA MET A 250 24.37 41.33 -4.50
C MET A 250 24.04 41.93 -5.87
N GLY A 251 22.76 42.01 -6.25
CA GLY A 251 22.32 42.53 -7.55
C GLY A 251 22.69 41.63 -8.75
N ILE A 252 23.32 40.47 -8.53
CA ILE A 252 23.89 39.61 -9.57
C ILE A 252 22.83 38.92 -10.45
N GLY A 253 23.19 38.53 -11.67
CA GLY A 253 22.30 37.84 -12.60
C GLY A 253 22.18 36.34 -12.36
N ALA A 254 21.14 35.69 -12.93
CA ALA A 254 20.87 34.26 -12.78
C ALA A 254 22.07 33.34 -13.06
N LYS A 255 22.92 33.67 -14.04
CA LYS A 255 24.14 32.89 -14.37
C LYS A 255 25.16 32.88 -13.24
N ALA A 256 25.33 34.00 -12.54
CA ALA A 256 26.26 34.09 -11.41
C ALA A 256 25.70 33.33 -10.20
N ILE A 257 24.40 33.50 -9.92
CA ILE A 257 23.70 32.78 -8.84
C ILE A 257 23.79 31.27 -9.07
N HIS A 258 23.49 30.79 -10.28
CA HIS A 258 23.58 29.36 -10.61
C HIS A 258 24.99 28.78 -10.44
N LYS A 259 26.06 29.58 -10.62
CA LYS A 259 27.43 29.13 -10.37
C LYS A 259 27.78 29.04 -8.88
N GLN A 260 27.09 29.79 -8.02
CA GLN A 260 27.30 29.78 -6.57
C GLN A 260 26.48 28.69 -5.88
N ILE A 261 25.30 28.37 -6.42
CA ILE A 261 24.40 27.36 -5.85
C ILE A 261 24.84 25.96 -6.27
N ASN A 262 25.21 25.12 -5.29
CA ASN A 262 25.56 23.73 -5.50
C ASN A 262 24.36 22.80 -5.24
N SER A 263 23.47 22.67 -6.22
CA SER A 263 22.37 21.69 -6.17
C SER A 263 22.30 20.88 -7.47
N PRO A 264 22.36 19.53 -7.39
CA PRO A 264 22.22 18.68 -8.58
C PRO A 264 20.80 18.68 -9.16
N TYR A 265 19.84 19.28 -8.45
CA TYR A 265 18.44 19.30 -8.82
C TYR A 265 17.99 20.65 -9.36
N VAL A 266 18.90 21.57 -9.68
CA VAL A 266 18.57 22.92 -10.15
C VAL A 266 19.39 23.27 -11.37
N ASN A 267 18.74 23.87 -12.38
CA ASN A 267 19.38 24.34 -13.60
C ASN A 267 19.21 25.86 -13.74
N LEU A 268 19.95 26.47 -14.69
CA LEU A 268 19.91 27.91 -14.91
C LEU A 268 18.48 28.44 -15.12
N ARG A 269 17.67 27.74 -15.92
CA ARG A 269 16.28 28.12 -16.20
C ARG A 269 15.44 28.14 -14.92
N PHE A 270 15.67 27.22 -13.99
CA PHE A 270 14.99 27.22 -12.70
C PHE A 270 15.33 28.47 -11.89
N ILE A 271 16.60 28.91 -11.89
CA ILE A 271 17.05 30.13 -11.21
C ILE A 271 16.42 31.36 -11.86
N GLU A 272 16.47 31.49 -13.18
CA GLU A 272 15.87 32.60 -13.93
C GLU A 272 14.40 32.79 -13.58
N ARG A 273 13.62 31.71 -13.61
CA ARG A 273 12.19 31.75 -13.26
C ARG A 273 11.96 32.11 -11.79
N SER A 274 12.86 31.68 -10.90
CA SER A 274 12.74 31.99 -9.47
C SER A 274 12.93 33.47 -9.21
N ILE A 275 13.93 34.10 -9.84
CA ILE A 275 14.29 35.50 -9.57
C ILE A 275 13.52 36.53 -10.40
N TYR A 276 13.05 36.19 -11.60
CA TYR A 276 12.41 37.16 -12.51
C TYR A 276 10.89 37.02 -12.61
N GLU A 277 10.34 35.80 -12.57
CA GLU A 277 8.90 35.59 -12.73
C GLU A 277 8.17 35.54 -11.37
N GLY A 278 8.88 35.15 -10.30
CA GLY A 278 8.29 34.82 -9.02
C GLY A 278 7.50 33.50 -9.07
N ARG A 279 7.59 32.68 -8.01
CA ARG A 279 6.87 31.40 -7.96
C ARG A 279 5.51 31.55 -7.30
N LYS A 280 4.45 31.21 -8.04
CA LYS A 280 3.07 31.12 -7.50
C LYS A 280 2.76 29.76 -6.87
N THR A 281 3.50 28.72 -7.24
CA THR A 281 3.30 27.34 -6.79
C THR A 281 4.63 26.68 -6.45
N GLU A 282 4.56 25.61 -5.67
CA GLU A 282 5.74 24.84 -5.30
C GLU A 282 6.47 24.26 -6.54
N PRO A 283 7.81 24.18 -6.48
CA PRO A 283 8.59 23.60 -7.58
C PRO A 283 8.19 22.14 -7.79
N ARG A 284 8.07 21.74 -9.05
CA ARG A 284 7.99 20.32 -9.42
C ARG A 284 9.34 19.64 -9.16
N VAL A 285 9.32 18.33 -8.96
CA VAL A 285 10.52 17.48 -8.88
C VAL A 285 11.44 17.74 -10.09
N SER A 286 12.76 17.64 -9.90
CA SER A 286 13.71 17.77 -11.03
C SER A 286 13.60 16.59 -11.99
N PHE A 287 13.93 16.82 -13.26
CA PHE A 287 14.11 15.75 -14.24
C PHE A 287 15.41 14.96 -14.02
N ASP A 288 16.33 15.50 -13.23
CA ASP A 288 17.55 14.80 -12.77
C ASP A 288 17.27 13.82 -11.62
N CYS A 289 16.01 13.73 -11.17
CA CYS A 289 15.56 12.68 -10.27
C CYS A 289 15.39 11.38 -11.05
N LEU A 290 15.69 10.25 -10.41
CA LEU A 290 15.34 8.94 -10.98
C LEU A 290 13.83 8.84 -11.21
N SER A 291 13.43 8.18 -12.28
CA SER A 291 12.06 7.67 -12.42
C SER A 291 11.75 6.61 -11.34
N PHE A 292 10.47 6.28 -11.12
CA PHE A 292 10.13 5.23 -10.15
C PHE A 292 10.71 3.86 -10.53
N GLU A 293 10.76 3.53 -11.83
CA GLU A 293 11.31 2.25 -12.29
C GLU A 293 12.81 2.16 -12.09
N GLU A 294 13.56 3.23 -12.41
CA GLU A 294 14.99 3.30 -12.14
C GLU A 294 15.29 3.29 -10.64
N PHE A 295 14.49 4.02 -9.85
CA PHE A 295 14.59 4.02 -8.40
C PHE A 295 14.39 2.61 -7.84
N LEU A 296 13.33 1.91 -8.27
CA LEU A 296 13.04 0.54 -7.87
C LEU A 296 14.21 -0.38 -8.21
N LYS A 297 14.68 -0.37 -9.45
CA LYS A 297 15.80 -1.23 -9.87
C LYS A 297 17.06 -0.99 -9.03
N LYS A 298 17.44 0.28 -8.84
CA LYS A 298 18.66 0.67 -8.12
C LYS A 298 18.57 0.34 -6.63
N HIS A 299 17.48 0.70 -5.96
CA HIS A 299 17.38 0.61 -4.49
C HIS A 299 16.93 -0.77 -4.00
N THR A 300 16.62 -1.71 -4.90
CA THR A 300 16.31 -3.10 -4.55
C THR A 300 17.28 -4.10 -5.16
N GLU A 301 18.43 -3.64 -5.68
CA GLU A 301 19.47 -4.50 -6.25
C GLU A 301 19.97 -5.51 -5.21
N GLY A 302 19.98 -6.80 -5.56
CA GLY A 302 20.38 -7.89 -4.66
C GLY A 302 19.37 -8.24 -3.54
N LEU A 303 18.26 -7.50 -3.39
CA LEU A 303 17.30 -7.67 -2.30
C LEU A 303 16.06 -8.49 -2.67
N GLY A 304 15.89 -8.81 -3.96
CA GLY A 304 14.72 -9.53 -4.47
C GLY A 304 13.40 -8.86 -4.06
N TYR A 305 12.47 -9.65 -3.51
CA TYR A 305 11.17 -9.18 -3.00
C TYR A 305 11.10 -9.16 -1.47
N SER A 306 12.25 -8.99 -0.80
CA SER A 306 12.33 -8.96 0.67
C SER A 306 11.48 -7.88 1.33
N GLY A 307 11.17 -6.80 0.61
CA GLY A 307 10.52 -5.60 1.15
C GLY A 307 11.51 -4.59 1.74
N MET A 308 12.81 -4.90 1.74
CA MET A 308 13.88 -4.00 2.13
C MET A 308 14.33 -3.14 0.94
N LEU A 309 14.98 -2.01 1.26
CA LEU A 309 15.57 -1.11 0.28
C LEU A 309 16.94 -0.64 0.77
N TRP A 310 17.87 -0.44 -0.17
CA TRP A 310 19.05 0.36 0.05
C TRP A 310 18.67 1.84 0.16
N ASP A 311 19.27 2.55 1.10
CA ASP A 311 19.06 3.98 1.31
C ASP A 311 20.38 4.65 1.72
N GLU A 312 20.50 5.95 1.51
CA GLU A 312 21.73 6.71 1.73
C GLU A 312 21.67 7.53 3.02
N ILE A 313 22.75 7.46 3.82
CA ILE A 313 22.87 8.29 5.02
C ILE A 313 23.26 9.71 4.62
N ILE A 314 22.29 10.63 4.66
CA ILE A 314 22.51 12.04 4.32
C ILE A 314 23.19 12.86 5.42
N SER A 315 23.15 12.42 6.67
CA SER A 315 23.80 13.12 7.79
C SER A 315 24.02 12.20 8.98
N LYS A 316 25.07 12.48 9.75
CA LYS A 316 25.36 11.89 11.05
C LYS A 316 25.66 13.02 12.02
N ARG A 317 25.04 13.00 13.20
CA ARG A 317 25.26 14.00 14.24
C ARG A 317 25.45 13.31 15.58
N LEU A 318 26.43 13.79 16.35
CA LEU A 318 26.55 13.39 17.75
C LEU A 318 25.45 14.11 18.54
N VAL A 319 24.73 13.36 19.38
CA VAL A 319 23.72 13.90 20.29
C VAL A 319 24.08 13.48 21.70
N ASN A 320 23.97 14.40 22.66
CA ASN A 320 24.07 14.05 24.07
C ASN A 320 22.80 13.30 24.47
N PHE A 321 22.89 11.98 24.57
CA PHE A 321 21.78 11.10 24.93
C PHE A 321 22.01 10.53 26.32
N ASN A 322 21.19 10.96 27.28
CA ASN A 322 21.30 10.59 28.70
C ASN A 322 20.13 9.70 29.13
N ASP A 323 19.80 8.70 28.32
CA ASP A 323 18.72 7.75 28.58
C ASP A 323 19.13 6.33 28.14
N TYR A 324 18.27 5.35 28.36
CA TYR A 324 18.52 3.95 28.06
C TYR A 324 18.46 3.65 26.56
N VAL A 325 19.41 2.83 26.11
CA VAL A 325 19.38 2.17 24.80
C VAL A 325 19.06 0.70 25.03
N TYR A 326 18.11 0.18 24.27
CA TYR A 326 17.68 -1.22 24.36
C TYR A 326 18.20 -2.00 23.17
N ASP A 327 18.62 -3.24 23.42
CA ASP A 327 19.00 -4.22 22.39
C ASP A 327 18.22 -5.53 22.62
N PHE A 328 17.97 -6.27 21.56
CA PHE A 328 17.26 -7.55 21.62
C PHE A 328 18.21 -8.68 21.25
N THR A 329 18.39 -9.64 22.16
CA THR A 329 19.01 -10.90 21.78
C THR A 329 18.01 -11.70 20.96
N VAL A 330 18.29 -11.83 19.66
CA VAL A 330 17.45 -12.57 18.72
C VAL A 330 18.04 -13.94 18.45
N GLU A 331 17.21 -14.98 18.55
CA GLU A 331 17.54 -16.36 18.17
C GLU A 331 17.47 -16.50 16.63
N HIS A 332 18.37 -15.78 15.96
CA HIS A 332 18.51 -15.79 14.51
C HIS A 332 20.00 -15.78 14.15
N PRO A 333 20.47 -16.60 13.18
CA PRO A 333 21.89 -16.73 12.85
C PRO A 333 22.58 -15.41 12.45
N HIS A 334 21.82 -14.40 12.00
CA HIS A 334 22.35 -13.12 11.58
C HIS A 334 22.36 -12.05 12.68
N HIS A 335 21.86 -12.35 13.88
CA HIS A 335 21.84 -11.44 15.04
C HIS A 335 21.39 -10.01 14.68
N ASN A 336 20.31 -9.89 13.92
CA ASN A 336 19.76 -8.64 13.44
C ASN A 336 18.24 -8.59 13.57
N PHE A 337 17.69 -7.38 13.65
CA PHE A 337 16.26 -7.14 13.73
C PHE A 337 15.89 -5.81 13.08
N ILE A 338 14.60 -5.57 12.91
CA ILE A 338 14.09 -4.33 12.34
C ILE A 338 13.65 -3.40 13.46
N THR A 339 14.20 -2.19 13.51
CA THR A 339 13.75 -1.12 14.42
C THR A 339 13.83 0.23 13.71
N ASN A 340 12.88 1.12 13.99
CA ASN A 340 12.81 2.45 13.38
C ASN A 340 12.92 2.46 11.84
N ASN A 341 12.45 1.39 11.18
CA ASN A 341 12.56 1.13 9.73
C ASN A 341 13.98 0.87 9.20
N PHE A 342 14.92 0.54 10.08
CA PHE A 342 16.25 0.08 9.72
C PHE A 342 16.43 -1.39 10.11
N VAL A 343 17.20 -2.12 9.31
CA VAL A 343 17.80 -3.38 9.76
C VAL A 343 19.01 -3.03 10.61
N VAL A 344 18.97 -3.39 11.89
CA VAL A 344 20.07 -3.17 12.84
C VAL A 344 20.67 -4.51 13.23
N SER A 345 21.99 -4.53 13.40
CA SER A 345 22.70 -5.65 14.03
C SER A 345 22.71 -5.43 15.54
N ASN A 346 22.64 -6.53 16.29
CA ASN A 346 22.90 -6.51 17.72
C ASN A 346 24.25 -5.85 17.98
N CYS A 347 24.33 -5.08 19.06
CA CYS A 347 25.61 -4.61 19.53
C CYS A 347 26.41 -5.83 19.98
N GLY A 348 27.66 -5.97 19.54
CA GLY A 348 28.59 -6.96 20.08
C GLY A 348 28.89 -6.63 21.53
N VAL A 349 27.97 -6.93 22.45
CA VAL A 349 28.20 -6.75 23.88
C VAL A 349 29.24 -7.79 24.28
N ARG A 350 30.45 -7.35 24.63
CA ARG A 350 31.35 -8.17 25.44
C ARG A 350 30.64 -8.39 26.78
N LEU A 351 29.86 -9.47 26.87
CA LEU A 351 29.33 -9.93 28.15
C LEU A 351 30.54 -10.28 29.02
N MET A 352 30.77 -9.50 30.08
CA MET A 352 31.69 -9.94 31.13
C MET A 352 31.15 -11.26 31.68
N ARG A 353 31.90 -12.35 31.49
CA ARG A 353 31.65 -13.59 32.21
C ARG A 353 31.88 -13.30 33.69
N THR A 354 30.80 -13.21 34.46
CA THR A 354 30.89 -13.37 35.91
C THR A 354 31.10 -14.87 36.16
N ASN A 355 32.27 -15.22 36.69
CA ASN A 355 32.62 -16.58 37.13
C ASN A 355 31.73 -17.02 38.31
#